data_AF-A0A3N9UEW7-F1
#
_entry.id   AF-A0A3N9UEW7-F1
#
_cell.length_a   1.000
_cell.length_b   1.000
_cell.length_c   1.000
_cell.angle_alpha   90.00
_cell.angle_beta   90.00
_cell.angle_gamma   90.00
#
_symmetry.space_group_name_H-M   'P 1'
#
loop_
_entity.id
_entity.type
_entity.pdbx_description
1 polymer ?
#
loop_
_entity_poly.entity_id
_entity_poly.type
_entity_poly.pdbx_seq_one_letter_code
_entity_poly.pdbx_strand_id
1 'polypeptide(L)'
;MGKTLGQKIKTIRLNLGKNMEEFGELVDKANKGLVSRWESDKSIPGIERLHIIAQLGNMTLEELMETENVNSLLEKSIGLESHLDLSLYNLQDLRKTLTKITKRYKEYEEKYKDDKELLLETYKAEFRTIEEVNKFLNDEIDINNNLVKELRELIKVIQNITYSEVFKSIDRQSITKRQTNFPLESLFTSGINITLDDKLLTKDDKERALQILNLVFK
;
A
#
# COMPACT_ATOMS: atom_id res chain seq x y z
N MET A 1 -9.49 20.38 9.57
CA MET A 1 -10.56 19.36 9.45
C MET A 1 -11.42 19.71 8.26
N GLY A 2 -10.97 19.21 7.11
CA GLY A 2 -11.71 19.19 5.86
C GLY A 2 -12.85 18.20 5.94
N LYS A 3 -13.84 18.36 5.04
CA LYS A 3 -15.02 17.49 4.99
C LYS A 3 -14.69 16.18 4.28
N THR A 4 -15.11 15.05 4.83
CA THR A 4 -15.06 13.74 4.16
C THR A 4 -15.94 13.72 2.90
N LEU A 5 -15.76 12.73 2.02
CA LEU A 5 -16.61 12.56 0.83
C LEU A 5 -18.09 12.46 1.23
N GLY A 6 -18.45 11.61 2.19
CA GLY A 6 -19.82 11.48 2.68
C GLY A 6 -20.40 12.78 3.23
N GLN A 7 -19.59 13.56 3.95
CA GLN A 7 -19.99 14.89 4.44
C GLN A 7 -20.22 15.89 3.31
N LYS A 8 -19.43 15.84 2.24
CA LYS A 8 -19.64 16.68 1.04
C LYS A 8 -20.91 16.28 0.32
N ILE A 9 -21.15 14.98 0.09
CA ILE A 9 -22.39 14.46 -0.52
C ILE A 9 -23.62 14.93 0.29
N LYS A 10 -23.56 14.78 1.62
CA LYS A 10 -24.62 15.26 2.52
C LYS A 10 -24.83 16.76 2.42
N THR A 11 -23.74 17.54 2.36
CA THR A 11 -23.81 19.00 2.20
C THR A 11 -24.49 19.37 0.88
N ILE A 12 -24.11 18.75 -0.24
CA ILE A 12 -24.70 18.99 -1.56
C ILE A 12 -26.20 18.68 -1.53
N ARG A 13 -26.60 17.51 -1.00
CA ARG A 13 -28.02 17.15 -0.88
C ARG A 13 -28.81 18.19 -0.07
N LEU A 14 -28.28 18.60 1.08
CA LEU A 14 -28.96 19.55 1.96
C LEU A 14 -29.06 20.95 1.32
N ASN A 15 -28.04 21.38 0.58
CA ASN A 15 -28.07 22.64 -0.17
C ASN A 15 -29.13 22.65 -1.27
N LEU A 16 -29.47 21.48 -1.82
CA LEU A 16 -30.56 21.30 -2.79
C LEU A 16 -31.95 21.18 -2.13
N GLY A 17 -32.02 21.17 -0.79
CA GLY A 17 -33.27 20.99 -0.05
C GLY A 17 -33.91 19.63 -0.24
N LYS A 18 -33.12 18.57 -0.53
CA LYS A 18 -33.63 17.23 -0.84
C LYS A 18 -33.50 16.25 0.34
N ASN A 19 -34.47 15.35 0.45
CA ASN A 19 -34.30 14.15 1.28
C ASN A 19 -33.46 13.07 0.55
N MET A 20 -33.10 11.99 1.23
CA MET A 20 -32.23 10.95 0.66
C MET A 20 -32.87 10.19 -0.51
N GLU A 21 -34.19 9.95 -0.48
CA GLU A 21 -34.90 9.35 -1.62
C GLU A 21 -34.85 10.28 -2.84
N GLU A 22 -35.21 11.56 -2.68
CA GLU A 22 -35.24 12.55 -3.77
C GLU A 22 -33.85 12.78 -4.36
N PHE A 23 -32.82 12.83 -3.51
CA PHE A 23 -31.44 12.97 -3.97
C PHE A 23 -30.96 11.73 -4.72
N GLY A 24 -31.33 10.54 -4.23
CA GLY A 24 -31.03 9.28 -4.91
C GLY A 24 -31.67 9.21 -6.30
N GLU A 25 -32.89 9.71 -6.47
CA GLU A 25 -33.55 9.79 -7.78
C GLU A 25 -32.76 10.67 -8.77
N LEU A 26 -32.18 11.78 -8.30
CA LEU A 26 -31.31 12.64 -9.10
C LEU A 26 -29.98 11.96 -9.45
N VAL A 27 -29.51 11.01 -8.62
CA VAL A 27 -28.20 10.35 -8.74
C VAL A 27 -28.38 8.91 -9.21
N ASP A 28 -28.76 8.77 -10.49
CA ASP A 28 -28.92 7.47 -11.16
C ASP A 28 -29.85 6.52 -10.37
N LYS A 29 -31.03 7.02 -10.01
CA LYS A 29 -32.13 6.27 -9.35
C LYS A 29 -31.67 5.44 -8.15
N ALA A 30 -30.70 5.97 -7.41
CA ALA A 30 -30.20 5.33 -6.21
C ALA A 30 -31.27 5.31 -5.11
N ASN A 31 -31.39 4.20 -4.39
CA ASN A 31 -32.29 4.15 -3.26
C ASN A 31 -31.71 4.89 -2.04
N LYS A 32 -32.58 5.29 -1.11
CA LYS A 32 -32.19 5.95 0.15
C LYS A 32 -31.13 5.21 0.96
N GLY A 33 -31.18 3.87 0.99
CA GLY A 33 -30.21 3.07 1.73
C GLY A 33 -28.79 3.25 1.18
N LEU A 34 -28.67 3.36 -0.14
CA LEU A 34 -27.39 3.59 -0.82
C LEU A 34 -26.87 5.01 -0.54
N VAL A 35 -27.74 6.02 -0.65
CA VAL A 35 -27.41 7.42 -0.30
C VAL A 35 -26.97 7.53 1.16
N SER A 36 -27.67 6.87 2.08
CA SER A 36 -27.30 6.84 3.51
C SER A 36 -25.92 6.23 3.74
N ARG A 37 -25.55 5.17 3.01
CA ARG A 37 -24.21 4.57 3.12
C ARG A 37 -23.14 5.49 2.55
N TRP A 38 -23.41 6.24 1.48
CA TRP A 38 -22.49 7.25 0.97
C TRP A 38 -22.26 8.38 1.97
N GLU A 39 -23.34 8.95 2.53
CA GLU A 39 -23.24 10.07 3.49
C GLU A 39 -22.59 9.68 4.84
N SER A 40 -22.51 8.39 5.13
CA SER A 40 -21.84 7.83 6.30
C SER A 40 -20.49 7.17 5.99
N ASP A 41 -19.95 7.38 4.79
CA ASP A 41 -18.67 6.83 4.32
C ASP A 41 -18.58 5.28 4.38
N LYS A 42 -19.73 4.58 4.44
CA LYS A 42 -19.81 3.10 4.47
C LYS A 42 -19.69 2.46 3.08
N SER A 43 -19.80 3.25 2.02
CA SER A 43 -19.58 2.85 0.63
C SER A 43 -19.33 4.08 -0.22
N ILE A 44 -18.64 3.90 -1.35
CA ILE A 44 -18.36 4.97 -2.30
C ILE A 44 -19.34 4.84 -3.48
N PRO A 45 -19.97 5.93 -3.97
CA PRO A 45 -20.76 5.89 -5.19
C PRO A 45 -19.90 5.43 -6.39
N GLY A 46 -20.52 4.75 -7.35
CA GLY A 46 -19.86 4.46 -8.64
C GLY A 46 -19.50 5.74 -9.38
N ILE A 47 -18.61 5.65 -10.37
CA ILE A 47 -18.05 6.83 -11.02
C ILE A 47 -19.10 7.71 -11.70
N GLU A 48 -20.09 7.12 -12.37
CA GLU A 48 -21.16 7.84 -13.05
C GLU A 48 -21.95 8.69 -12.05
N ARG A 49 -22.19 8.12 -10.86
CA ARG A 49 -22.88 8.80 -9.76
C ARG A 49 -22.02 9.89 -9.14
N LEU A 50 -20.72 9.68 -9.00
CA LEU A 50 -19.80 10.72 -8.51
C LEU A 50 -19.79 11.94 -9.43
N HIS A 51 -19.82 11.74 -10.76
CA HIS A 51 -19.94 12.85 -11.72
C HIS A 51 -21.25 13.60 -11.55
N ILE A 52 -22.38 12.89 -11.44
CA ILE A 52 -23.68 13.53 -11.22
C ILE A 52 -23.69 14.33 -9.92
N ILE A 53 -23.13 13.77 -8.83
CA ILE A 53 -23.04 14.45 -7.54
C ILE A 53 -22.17 15.71 -7.63
N ALA A 54 -21.03 15.63 -8.31
CA ALA A 54 -20.13 16.78 -8.48
C ALA A 54 -20.82 17.92 -9.25
N GLN A 55 -21.53 17.57 -10.33
CA GLN A 55 -22.35 18.49 -11.11
C GLN A 55 -23.45 19.14 -10.25
N LEU A 56 -24.18 18.34 -9.46
CA LEU A 56 -25.19 18.83 -8.53
C LEU A 56 -24.60 19.76 -7.45
N GLY A 57 -23.33 19.56 -7.10
CA GLY A 57 -22.58 20.39 -6.17
C GLY A 57 -21.90 21.61 -6.78
N ASN A 58 -22.02 21.84 -8.08
CA ASN A 58 -21.29 22.87 -8.84
C ASN A 58 -19.77 22.86 -8.56
N MET A 59 -19.19 21.66 -8.51
CA MET A 59 -17.76 21.45 -8.27
C MET A 59 -17.22 20.40 -9.21
N THR A 60 -15.91 20.35 -9.37
CA THR A 60 -15.30 19.29 -10.16
C THR A 60 -15.34 17.96 -9.41
N LEU A 61 -15.17 16.85 -10.15
CA LEU A 61 -15.03 15.54 -9.51
C LEU A 61 -13.84 15.54 -8.54
N GLU A 62 -12.75 16.21 -8.92
CA GLU A 62 -11.56 16.38 -8.10
C GLU A 62 -11.92 17.12 -6.82
N GLU A 63 -12.58 18.28 -6.86
CA GLU A 63 -12.98 19.04 -5.67
C GLU A 63 -13.94 18.25 -4.77
N LEU A 64 -14.82 17.42 -5.35
CA LEU A 64 -15.68 16.51 -4.59
C LEU A 64 -14.84 15.44 -3.87
N MET A 65 -13.86 14.86 -4.56
CA MET A 65 -12.98 13.82 -4.04
C MET A 65 -11.79 14.34 -3.21
N GLU A 66 -11.49 15.64 -3.30
CA GLU A 66 -10.30 16.26 -2.72
C GLU A 66 -10.42 16.21 -1.20
N THR A 67 -9.72 15.27 -0.61
CA THR A 67 -9.61 15.14 0.83
C THR A 67 -8.22 15.61 1.22
N GLU A 68 -7.99 15.93 2.50
CA GLU A 68 -6.72 16.36 3.13
C GLU A 68 -5.52 15.38 2.94
N ASN A 69 -5.49 14.60 1.85
CA ASN A 69 -4.68 13.40 1.67
C ASN A 69 -3.22 13.68 1.30
N VAL A 70 -2.87 14.70 0.52
CA VAL A 70 -1.45 14.87 0.10
C VAL A 70 -0.56 15.31 1.26
N ASN A 71 -1.00 16.28 2.06
CA ASN A 71 -0.24 16.73 3.23
C ASN A 71 -0.23 15.67 4.35
N SER A 72 -1.33 14.95 4.56
CA SER A 72 -1.35 13.84 5.52
C SER A 72 -0.56 12.61 5.04
N LEU A 73 -0.42 12.40 3.73
CA LEU A 73 0.51 11.42 3.14
C LEU A 73 1.95 11.81 3.43
N LEU A 74 2.31 13.09 3.21
CA LEU A 74 3.65 13.60 3.47
C LEU A 74 4.04 13.42 4.95
N GLU A 75 3.17 13.84 5.87
CA GLU A 75 3.40 13.65 7.32
C GLU A 75 3.56 12.17 7.70
N LYS A 76 2.71 11.28 7.16
CA LYS A 76 2.81 9.83 7.41
C LYS A 76 4.08 9.23 6.79
N SER A 77 4.51 9.69 5.61
CA SER A 77 5.74 9.21 4.97
C SER A 77 6.99 9.59 5.76
N ILE A 78 7.02 10.79 6.33
CA ILE A 78 8.12 11.26 7.19
C ILE A 78 8.20 10.44 8.48
N GLY A 79 7.03 10.10 9.07
CA GLY A 79 6.95 9.19 10.21
C GLY A 79 7.54 7.81 9.92
N LEU A 80 7.17 7.22 8.78
CA LEU A 80 7.72 5.93 8.35
C LEU A 80 9.24 5.95 8.16
N GLU A 81 9.77 6.99 7.52
CA GLU A 81 11.22 7.13 7.29
C GLU A 81 11.98 7.12 8.63
N SER A 82 11.46 7.86 9.60
CA SER A 82 12.03 7.91 10.97
C SER A 82 11.98 6.54 11.67
N HIS A 83 10.89 5.79 11.52
CA HIS A 83 10.75 4.45 12.09
C HIS A 83 11.68 3.43 11.42
N LEU A 84 11.87 3.53 10.10
CA LEU A 84 12.76 2.66 9.34
C LEU A 84 14.23 2.91 9.72
N ASP A 85 14.63 4.17 9.86
CA ASP A 85 15.97 4.55 10.30
C ASP A 85 16.27 4.00 11.70
N LEU A 86 15.31 4.09 12.63
CA LEU A 86 15.47 3.56 13.97
C LEU A 86 15.62 2.03 13.98
N SER A 87 14.78 1.30 13.24
CA SER A 87 14.91 -0.16 13.16
C SER A 87 16.23 -0.57 12.49
N LEU A 88 16.65 0.13 11.44
CA LEU A 88 17.95 -0.12 10.80
C LEU A 88 19.10 0.07 11.79
N TYR A 89 19.09 1.15 12.57
CA TYR A 89 20.09 1.42 13.59
C TYR A 89 20.13 0.29 14.65
N ASN A 90 18.96 -0.10 15.16
CA ASN A 90 18.86 -1.12 16.20
C ASN A 90 19.33 -2.49 15.70
N LEU A 91 18.93 -2.91 14.50
CA LEU A 91 19.39 -4.16 13.89
C LEU A 91 20.91 -4.16 13.66
N GLN A 92 21.50 -3.02 13.31
CA GLN A 92 22.96 -2.88 13.20
C GLN A 92 23.66 -3.01 14.55
N ASP A 93 23.10 -2.45 15.62
CA ASP A 93 23.65 -2.57 16.96
C ASP A 93 23.58 -4.00 17.48
N LEU A 94 22.43 -4.67 17.30
CA LEU A 94 22.27 -6.09 17.60
C LEU A 94 23.30 -6.94 16.86
N ARG A 95 23.52 -6.69 15.57
CA ARG A 95 24.53 -7.40 14.78
C ARG A 95 25.93 -7.25 15.38
N LYS A 96 26.29 -6.06 15.85
CA LYS A 96 27.59 -5.82 16.53
C LYS A 96 27.69 -6.62 17.82
N THR A 97 26.63 -6.62 18.63
CA THR A 97 26.57 -7.37 19.90
C THR A 97 26.70 -8.87 19.66
N LEU A 98 25.93 -9.44 18.73
CA LEU A 98 26.02 -10.86 18.37
C LEU A 98 27.40 -11.25 17.82
N THR A 99 28.03 -10.37 17.04
CA THR A 99 29.39 -10.59 16.54
C THR A 99 30.40 -10.69 17.69
N LYS A 100 30.29 -9.81 18.70
CA LYS A 100 31.16 -9.83 19.89
C LYS A 100 30.95 -11.11 20.71
N ILE A 101 29.70 -11.53 20.92
CA ILE A 101 29.37 -12.76 21.65
C ILE A 101 29.95 -13.96 20.90
N THR A 102 29.68 -14.08 19.61
CA THR A 102 30.18 -15.18 18.77
C THR A 102 31.70 -15.28 18.79
N LYS A 103 32.41 -14.14 18.76
CA LYS A 103 33.88 -14.12 18.85
C LYS A 103 34.37 -14.64 20.20
N ARG A 104 33.79 -14.14 21.29
CA ARG A 104 34.15 -14.51 22.66
C ARG A 104 33.89 -15.99 22.92
N TYR A 105 32.75 -16.48 22.43
CA TYR A 105 32.39 -17.88 22.51
C TYR A 105 33.46 -18.79 21.87
N LYS A 106 33.89 -18.48 20.64
CA LYS A 106 34.97 -19.22 19.96
C LYS A 106 36.30 -19.17 20.71
N GLU A 107 36.65 -18.02 21.28
CA GLU A 107 37.88 -17.86 22.08
C GLU A 107 37.84 -18.73 23.34
N TYR A 108 36.68 -18.83 24.00
CA TYR A 108 36.52 -19.66 25.19
C TYR A 108 36.47 -21.15 24.88
N GLU A 109 35.78 -21.55 23.81
CA GLU A 109 35.71 -22.94 23.37
C GLU A 109 37.11 -23.48 23.06
N GLU A 110 37.96 -22.71 22.38
CA GLU A 110 39.37 -23.07 22.15
C GLU A 110 40.21 -23.10 23.43
N LYS A 111 40.07 -22.08 24.28
CA LYS A 111 40.88 -21.92 25.50
C LYS A 111 40.60 -23.01 26.54
N TYR A 112 39.36 -23.46 26.65
CA TYR A 112 38.91 -24.39 27.70
C TYR A 112 38.42 -25.73 27.14
N LYS A 113 38.84 -26.10 25.93
CA LYS A 113 38.44 -27.35 25.25
C LYS A 113 38.65 -28.63 26.08
N ASP A 114 39.65 -28.62 26.96
CA ASP A 114 40.04 -29.76 27.81
C ASP A 114 39.47 -29.66 29.24
N ASP A 115 38.83 -28.55 29.61
CA ASP A 115 38.23 -28.30 30.94
C ASP A 115 36.72 -28.05 30.83
N LYS A 116 35.97 -29.16 30.84
CA LYS A 116 34.51 -29.17 30.62
C LYS A 116 33.71 -28.43 31.70
N GLU A 117 34.23 -28.37 32.93
CA GLU A 117 33.53 -27.74 34.05
C GLU A 117 33.60 -26.22 33.97
N LEU A 118 34.79 -25.69 33.64
CA LEU A 118 34.99 -24.26 33.41
C LEU A 118 34.28 -23.77 32.14
N LEU A 119 34.25 -24.60 31.09
CA LEU A 119 33.48 -24.31 29.88
C LEU A 119 31.97 -24.17 30.21
N LEU A 120 31.42 -25.04 31.07
CA LEU A 120 30.02 -24.99 31.51
C LEU A 120 29.68 -23.72 32.32
N GLU A 121 30.57 -23.24 33.20
CA GLU A 121 30.37 -21.94 33.88
C GLU A 121 30.35 -20.77 32.90
N THR A 122 31.17 -20.84 31.85
CA THR A 122 31.26 -19.80 30.82
C THR A 122 29.95 -19.68 30.02
N TYR A 123 29.34 -20.81 29.63
CA TYR A 123 28.00 -20.83 29.01
C TYR A 123 26.92 -20.21 29.90
N LYS A 124 26.96 -20.46 31.21
CA LYS A 124 25.99 -19.87 32.16
C LYS A 124 26.12 -18.36 32.26
N ALA A 125 27.33 -17.82 32.17
CA ALA A 125 27.55 -16.37 32.14
C ALA A 125 27.00 -15.73 30.86
N GLU A 126 27.10 -16.40 29.71
CA GLU A 126 26.55 -15.93 28.43
C GLU A 126 25.01 -15.99 28.35
N PHE A 127 24.36 -16.82 29.17
CA PHE A 127 22.89 -16.91 29.23
C PHE A 127 22.23 -15.55 29.55
N ARG A 128 22.83 -14.74 30.44
CA ARG A 128 22.35 -13.38 30.74
C ARG A 128 22.39 -12.47 29.51
N THR A 129 23.43 -12.61 28.67
CA THR A 129 23.56 -11.84 27.44
C THR A 129 22.54 -12.28 26.38
N ILE A 130 22.16 -13.56 26.36
CA ILE A 130 21.07 -14.06 25.52
C ILE A 130 19.72 -13.47 25.94
N GLU A 131 19.46 -13.33 27.24
CA GLU A 131 18.24 -12.68 27.76
C GLU A 131 18.17 -11.19 27.33
N GLU A 132 19.28 -10.47 27.40
CA GLU A 132 19.37 -9.08 26.93
C GLU A 132 19.13 -8.97 25.41
N VAL A 133 19.70 -9.88 24.62
CA VAL A 133 19.46 -9.97 23.17
C VAL A 133 17.99 -10.27 22.87
N ASN A 134 17.37 -11.20 23.59
CA ASN A 134 15.95 -11.52 23.41
C ASN A 134 15.05 -10.32 23.74
N LYS A 135 15.37 -9.57 24.80
CA LYS A 135 14.65 -8.33 25.12
C LYS A 135 14.75 -7.32 23.98
N PHE A 136 15.97 -7.09 23.49
CA PHE A 136 16.21 -6.18 22.35
C PHE A 136 15.43 -6.60 21.10
N LEU A 137 15.43 -7.90 20.78
CA LEU A 137 14.67 -8.43 19.65
C LEU A 137 13.16 -8.21 19.79
N ASN A 138 12.62 -8.34 21.00
CA ASN A 138 11.20 -8.07 21.23
C ASN A 138 10.88 -6.59 21.02
N ASP A 139 11.72 -5.68 21.52
CA ASP A 139 11.55 -4.24 21.30
C ASP A 139 11.58 -3.90 19.78
N GLU A 140 12.46 -4.54 19.02
CA GLU A 140 12.51 -4.41 17.55
C GLU A 140 11.28 -4.97 16.83
N ILE A 141 10.76 -6.10 17.29
CA ILE A 141 9.53 -6.69 16.74
C ILE A 141 8.36 -5.71 16.94
N ASP A 142 8.26 -5.07 18.10
CA ASP A 142 7.21 -4.10 18.39
C ASP A 142 7.29 -2.85 17.49
N ILE A 143 8.52 -2.32 17.27
CA ILE A 143 8.75 -1.21 16.34
C ILE A 143 8.31 -1.59 14.92
N ASN A 144 8.70 -2.77 14.44
CA ASN A 144 8.36 -3.24 13.10
C ASN A 144 6.86 -3.51 12.93
N ASN A 145 6.19 -4.03 13.97
CA ASN A 145 4.73 -4.19 13.96
C ASN A 145 4.00 -2.85 13.81
N ASN A 146 4.48 -1.80 14.48
CA ASN A 146 3.94 -0.45 14.33
C ASN A 146 4.19 0.10 12.91
N LEU A 147 5.40 -0.07 12.36
CA LEU A 147 5.72 0.31 10.99
C LEU A 147 4.77 -0.36 9.97
N VAL A 148 4.52 -1.67 10.12
CA VAL A 148 3.58 -2.41 9.26
C VAL A 148 2.17 -1.84 9.35
N LYS A 149 1.72 -1.43 10.53
CA LYS A 149 0.41 -0.81 10.72
C LYS A 149 0.33 0.54 9.99
N GLU A 150 1.34 1.38 10.12
CA GLU A 150 1.42 2.68 9.46
C GLU A 150 1.50 2.55 7.93
N LEU A 151 2.29 1.60 7.42
CA LEU A 151 2.35 1.25 6.00
C LEU A 151 0.98 0.83 5.46
N ARG A 152 0.22 0.02 6.21
CA ARG A 152 -1.14 -0.35 5.81
C ARG A 152 -2.07 0.85 5.73
N GLU A 153 -1.97 1.81 6.66
CA GLU A 153 -2.75 3.04 6.59
C GLU A 153 -2.35 3.92 5.40
N LEU A 154 -1.06 3.99 5.09
CA LEU A 154 -0.58 4.68 3.89
C LEU A 154 -1.04 4.00 2.59
N ILE A 155 -1.00 2.66 2.52
CA ILE A 155 -1.53 1.91 1.37
C ILE A 155 -3.01 2.23 1.16
N LYS A 156 -3.82 2.32 2.21
CA LYS A 156 -5.24 2.72 2.08
C LYS A 156 -5.38 4.13 1.51
N VAL A 157 -4.57 5.08 1.96
CA VAL A 157 -4.61 6.46 1.46
C VAL A 157 -4.13 6.54 0.00
N ILE A 158 -3.05 5.83 -0.34
CA ILE A 158 -2.53 5.74 -1.70
C ILE A 158 -3.55 5.07 -2.61
N GLN A 159 -4.20 3.98 -2.19
CA GLN A 159 -5.29 3.34 -2.95
C GLN A 159 -6.39 4.36 -3.23
N ASN A 160 -6.85 5.11 -2.23
CA ASN A 160 -7.85 6.15 -2.43
C ASN A 160 -7.40 7.25 -3.42
N ILE A 161 -6.11 7.59 -3.45
CA ILE A 161 -5.54 8.53 -4.43
C ILE A 161 -5.34 7.91 -5.82
N THR A 162 -4.87 6.67 -5.93
CA THR A 162 -4.71 6.00 -7.22
C THR A 162 -6.06 5.75 -7.87
N TYR A 163 -7.10 5.48 -7.08
CA TYR A 163 -8.47 5.52 -7.56
C TYR A 163 -8.86 6.90 -8.13
N SER A 164 -8.34 8.02 -7.62
CA SER A 164 -8.60 9.36 -8.17
C SER A 164 -7.72 9.71 -9.38
N GLU A 165 -6.46 9.26 -9.42
CA GLU A 165 -5.52 9.51 -10.53
C GLU A 165 -5.78 8.64 -11.77
N VAL A 166 -6.16 7.37 -11.59
CA VAL A 166 -6.62 6.52 -12.70
C VAL A 166 -7.82 7.17 -13.40
N PHE A 167 -8.67 7.89 -12.67
CA PHE A 167 -9.75 8.68 -13.26
C PHE A 167 -9.30 9.97 -13.97
N LYS A 168 -8.20 10.60 -13.55
CA LYS A 168 -7.56 11.68 -14.33
C LYS A 168 -7.04 11.19 -15.69
N SER A 169 -6.66 9.93 -15.80
CA SER A 169 -6.16 9.34 -17.06
C SER A 169 -7.27 8.85 -18.01
N ILE A 170 -8.51 8.72 -17.53
CA ILE A 170 -9.63 8.17 -18.32
C ILE A 170 -10.38 9.23 -19.13
N ASP A 171 -10.18 10.53 -18.92
CA ASP A 171 -10.87 11.52 -19.75
C ASP A 171 -10.02 12.75 -20.13
N ARG A 172 -9.46 12.68 -21.35
CA ARG A 172 -9.26 13.87 -22.23
C ARG A 172 -8.87 13.53 -23.67
N GLN A 173 -8.63 12.27 -24.02
CA GLN A 173 -8.45 11.88 -25.41
C GLN A 173 -9.25 10.61 -25.73
N SER A 174 -10.35 10.80 -26.47
CA SER A 174 -10.96 9.79 -27.35
C SER A 174 -12.05 8.90 -26.74
N ILE A 175 -13.21 9.49 -26.45
CA ILE A 175 -14.46 8.80 -26.81
C ILE A 175 -14.56 8.86 -28.35
N THR A 176 -13.95 7.88 -29.02
CA THR A 176 -14.32 7.52 -30.40
C THR A 176 -14.39 6.01 -30.50
N LYS A 177 -15.61 5.51 -30.71
CA LYS A 177 -15.99 4.12 -31.05
C LYS A 177 -14.84 3.28 -31.65
N ARG A 178 -14.43 2.20 -30.97
CA ARG A 178 -14.12 0.88 -31.57
C ARG A 178 -13.79 -0.18 -30.51
N GLN A 179 -14.56 -1.27 -30.55
CA GLN A 179 -14.27 -2.65 -30.15
C GLN A 179 -13.35 -2.89 -28.93
N THR A 180 -13.98 -3.34 -27.86
CA THR A 180 -13.42 -4.23 -26.85
C THR A 180 -12.89 -5.52 -27.49
N ASN A 181 -11.59 -5.55 -27.80
CA ASN A 181 -10.73 -6.74 -27.83
C ASN A 181 -9.34 -6.28 -28.25
N PHE A 182 -8.47 -6.01 -27.29
CA PHE A 182 -7.03 -5.90 -27.54
C PHE A 182 -6.45 -7.30 -27.32
N PRO A 183 -6.10 -8.06 -28.38
CA PRO A 183 -5.57 -9.41 -28.21
C PRO A 183 -4.25 -9.31 -27.47
N LEU A 184 -4.05 -10.04 -26.37
CA LEU A 184 -2.79 -10.08 -25.61
C LEU A 184 -1.61 -10.48 -26.53
N GLU A 185 -1.91 -11.21 -27.61
CA GLU A 185 -1.00 -11.59 -28.70
C GLU A 185 -0.43 -10.37 -29.46
N SER A 186 -1.18 -9.27 -29.53
CA SER A 186 -0.76 -8.03 -30.19
C SER A 186 0.35 -7.29 -29.43
N LEU A 187 0.46 -7.50 -28.10
CA LEU A 187 1.54 -6.93 -27.30
C LEU A 187 2.90 -7.55 -27.68
N PHE A 188 2.93 -8.87 -27.90
CA PHE A 188 4.15 -9.61 -28.21
C PHE A 188 4.58 -9.53 -29.69
N THR A 189 3.67 -9.13 -30.59
CA THR A 189 3.97 -8.92 -32.01
C THR A 189 4.24 -7.45 -32.37
N SER A 190 3.90 -6.52 -31.48
CA SER A 190 4.21 -5.09 -31.65
C SER A 190 5.68 -4.76 -31.36
N GLY A 191 6.19 -3.68 -31.95
CA GLY A 191 7.56 -3.17 -31.71
C GLY A 191 7.78 -2.57 -30.32
N ILE A 192 6.89 -2.82 -29.37
CA ILE A 192 6.92 -2.26 -28.02
C ILE A 192 8.00 -2.95 -27.19
N ASN A 193 8.78 -2.18 -26.45
CA ASN A 193 9.75 -2.68 -25.49
C ASN A 193 9.04 -3.21 -24.24
N ILE A 194 9.23 -4.49 -23.94
CA ILE A 194 8.60 -5.17 -22.79
C ILE A 194 9.73 -5.63 -21.89
N THR A 195 9.65 -5.35 -20.59
CA THR A 195 10.65 -5.73 -19.59
C THR A 195 10.07 -6.73 -18.60
N LEU A 196 10.87 -7.72 -18.20
CA LEU A 196 10.58 -8.66 -17.11
C LEU A 196 11.80 -8.71 -16.19
N ASP A 197 11.60 -8.51 -14.89
CA ASP A 197 12.68 -8.41 -13.88
C ASP A 197 13.81 -7.46 -14.32
N ASP A 198 13.41 -6.25 -14.74
CA ASP A 198 14.30 -5.18 -15.23
C ASP A 198 15.15 -5.53 -16.45
N LYS A 199 14.88 -6.65 -17.13
CA LYS A 199 15.51 -7.04 -18.40
C LYS A 199 14.56 -6.84 -19.56
N LEU A 200 15.04 -6.16 -20.60
CA LEU A 200 14.30 -6.02 -21.85
C LEU A 200 14.18 -7.38 -22.52
N LEU A 201 12.94 -7.81 -22.77
CA LEU A 201 12.65 -9.05 -23.47
C LEU A 201 13.16 -8.96 -24.91
N THR A 202 13.96 -9.95 -25.29
CA THR A 202 14.44 -10.09 -26.66
C THR A 202 13.30 -10.50 -27.59
N LYS A 203 13.56 -10.47 -28.91
CA LYS A 203 12.59 -10.93 -29.90
C LYS A 203 12.19 -12.40 -29.66
N ASP A 204 13.14 -13.25 -29.30
CA ASP A 204 12.91 -14.67 -29.03
C ASP A 204 12.11 -14.89 -27.74
N ASP A 205 12.32 -14.06 -26.71
CA ASP A 205 11.54 -14.15 -25.46
C ASP A 205 10.07 -13.82 -25.70
N LYS A 206 9.79 -12.80 -26.55
CA LYS A 206 8.43 -12.43 -26.93
C LYS A 206 7.75 -13.53 -27.74
N GLU A 207 8.48 -14.20 -28.63
CA GLU A 207 7.94 -15.32 -29.42
C GLU A 207 7.59 -16.53 -28.53
N ARG A 208 8.43 -16.86 -27.55
CA ARG A 208 8.14 -17.92 -26.56
C ARG A 208 6.94 -17.58 -25.68
N ALA A 209 6.85 -16.33 -25.20
CA ALA A 209 5.71 -15.87 -24.42
C ALA A 209 4.40 -15.97 -25.20
N LEU A 210 4.42 -15.62 -26.49
CA LEU A 210 3.27 -15.77 -27.39
C LEU A 210 2.87 -17.23 -27.58
N GLN A 211 3.82 -18.16 -27.71
CA GLN A 211 3.52 -19.60 -27.79
C GLN A 211 2.88 -20.13 -26.50
N ILE A 212 3.37 -19.72 -25.33
CA ILE A 212 2.80 -20.09 -24.03
C ILE A 212 1.37 -19.55 -23.90
N LEU A 213 1.16 -18.29 -24.26
CA LEU A 213 -0.16 -17.65 -24.21
C LEU A 213 -1.19 -18.43 -25.04
N ASN A 214 -0.81 -18.82 -26.27
CA ASN A 214 -1.65 -19.62 -27.17
C ASN A 214 -1.91 -21.06 -26.68
N LEU A 215 -1.10 -21.58 -25.77
CA LEU A 215 -1.28 -22.90 -25.15
C LEU A 215 -2.15 -22.82 -23.88
N VAL A 216 -2.05 -21.73 -23.12
CA VAL A 216 -2.74 -21.55 -21.83
C VAL A 216 -4.17 -21.06 -22.00
N PHE A 217 -4.44 -20.22 -23.01
CA PHE A 217 -5.75 -19.60 -23.24
C PHE A 217 -6.54 -20.21 -24.40
N LYS A 218 -6.26 -21.48 -24.72
CA LYS A 218 -7.06 -22.29 -25.67
C LYS A 218 -8.25 -22.95 -24.99
#